data_AF-A0A3D3B873-F1
#
_entry.id   AF-A0A3D3B873-F1
#
_cell.length_a   1.000
_cell.length_b   1.000
_cell.length_c   1.000
_cell.angle_alpha   90.00
_cell.angle_beta   90.00
_cell.angle_gamma   90.00
#
_symmetry.space_group_name_H-M   'P 1'
#
loop_
_entity.id
_entity.type
_entity.pdbx_description
1 polymer ?
#
loop_
_entity_poly.entity_id
_entity_poly.type
_entity_poly.pdbx_seq_one_letter_code
_entity_poly.pdbx_strand_id
1 'polypeptide(L)'
;MAESGSALIRSRIHRALSRPNLLMGADRELVLLSGLAAVILIFVVLTWYAAIFGVALWLVAVAALRMMAKADPLMRRVYLRHVSYKSLYRATSTPWRRY
;
A
#
# COMPACT_ATOMS: atom_id res chain seq x y z
N MET A 1 -24.33 18.04 -41.97
CA MET A 1 -22.87 18.26 -41.99
C MET A 1 -22.26 17.23 -41.05
N ALA A 2 -21.75 16.12 -41.59
CA ALA A 2 -21.27 14.98 -40.82
C ALA A 2 -19.76 15.14 -40.58
N GLU A 3 -19.31 15.09 -39.32
CA GLU A 3 -17.90 15.24 -39.00
C GLU A 3 -17.09 14.01 -39.46
N SER A 4 -16.08 14.28 -40.27
CA SER A 4 -15.13 13.31 -40.80
C SER A 4 -14.24 12.75 -39.70
N GLY A 5 -14.38 11.45 -39.43
CA GLY A 5 -13.28 10.52 -39.15
C GLY A 5 -12.28 10.92 -38.06
N SER A 6 -12.70 10.96 -36.79
CA SER A 6 -11.74 10.74 -35.70
C SER A 6 -11.28 9.28 -35.76
N ALA A 7 -10.10 9.04 -36.36
CA ALA A 7 -9.46 7.73 -36.42
C ALA A 7 -8.98 7.34 -35.01
N LEU A 8 -9.90 6.91 -34.15
CA LEU A 8 -9.61 6.47 -32.80
C LEU A 8 -8.77 5.19 -32.84
N ILE A 9 -7.46 5.32 -32.60
CA ILE A 9 -6.54 4.20 -32.46
C ILE A 9 -6.87 3.47 -31.15
N ARG A 10 -7.30 2.21 -31.24
CA ARG A 10 -7.50 1.35 -30.06
C ARG A 10 -6.19 0.72 -29.63
N SER A 11 -5.66 1.18 -28.51
CA SER A 11 -4.52 0.52 -27.84
C SER A 11 -5.01 -0.56 -26.88
N ARG A 12 -4.46 -1.79 -26.96
CA ARG A 12 -4.74 -2.84 -25.97
C ARG A 12 -4.08 -2.48 -24.63
N ILE A 13 -4.89 -2.07 -23.66
CA ILE A 13 -4.45 -1.92 -22.28
C ILE A 13 -4.36 -3.32 -21.66
N HIS A 14 -3.14 -3.76 -21.36
CA HIS A 14 -2.91 -5.07 -20.78
C HIS A 14 -3.22 -5.03 -19.29
N ARG A 15 -4.06 -5.96 -18.82
CA ARG A 15 -4.51 -6.02 -17.41
C ARG A 15 -3.34 -6.09 -16.40
N ALA A 16 -2.19 -6.60 -16.83
CA ALA A 16 -0.95 -6.64 -16.05
C ALA A 16 -0.47 -5.26 -15.57
N LEU A 17 -0.71 -4.19 -16.33
CA LEU A 17 -0.33 -2.82 -15.95
C LEU A 17 -1.19 -2.25 -14.81
N SER A 18 -2.42 -2.75 -14.64
CA SER A 18 -3.37 -2.26 -13.63
C SER A 18 -3.34 -3.03 -12.32
N ARG A 19 -2.72 -4.22 -12.29
CA ARG A 19 -2.75 -5.07 -11.10
C ARG A 19 -1.76 -4.55 -10.06
N PRO A 20 -2.21 -4.28 -8.82
CA PRO A 20 -1.29 -3.96 -7.74
C PRO A 20 -0.32 -5.14 -7.53
N ASN A 21 0.97 -4.83 -7.50
CA ASN A 21 2.04 -5.82 -7.32
C ASN A 21 2.13 -6.22 -5.84
N LEU A 22 1.26 -7.14 -5.43
CA LEU A 22 1.22 -7.72 -4.08
C LEU A 22 2.29 -8.81 -3.97
N LEU A 23 3.11 -8.75 -2.92
CA LEU A 23 4.12 -9.77 -2.61
C LEU A 23 3.60 -10.66 -1.47
N MET A 24 3.58 -11.97 -1.69
CA MET A 24 3.00 -12.95 -0.74
C MET A 24 1.54 -12.66 -0.34
N GLY A 25 0.79 -11.98 -1.20
CA GLY A 25 -0.61 -11.60 -0.91
C GLY A 25 -0.76 -10.43 0.06
N ALA A 26 0.31 -9.65 0.28
CA ALA A 26 0.34 -8.42 1.06
C ALA A 26 1.12 -7.31 0.34
N ASP A 27 1.08 -6.09 0.85
CA ASP A 27 1.89 -4.97 0.34
C ASP A 27 3.39 -5.28 0.48
N ARG A 28 4.09 -5.31 -0.66
CA ARG A 28 5.54 -5.58 -0.75
C ARG A 28 6.37 -4.80 0.27
N GLU A 29 6.16 -3.49 0.31
CA GLU A 29 6.96 -2.59 1.14
C GLU A 29 6.75 -2.85 2.63
N LEU A 30 5.52 -3.16 3.06
CA LEU A 30 5.23 -3.44 4.48
C LEU A 30 5.82 -4.78 4.92
N VAL A 31 5.76 -5.80 4.06
CA VAL A 31 6.40 -7.10 4.33
C VAL A 31 7.92 -6.96 4.41
N LEU A 32 8.53 -6.20 3.49
CA LEU A 32 9.98 -5.97 3.51
C LEU A 32 10.42 -5.16 4.72
N LEU A 33 9.69 -4.09 5.09
CA LEU A 33 10.01 -3.26 6.25
C LEU A 33 9.85 -4.05 7.56
N SER A 34 8.78 -4.84 7.72
CA SER A 34 8.59 -5.67 8.91
C SER A 34 9.63 -6.79 9.00
N GLY A 35 9.99 -7.41 7.88
CA GLY A 35 11.09 -8.38 7.82
C GLY A 35 12.43 -7.76 8.20
N LEU A 36 12.75 -6.58 7.67
CA LEU A 36 13.95 -5.84 8.03
C LEU A 36 13.96 -5.51 9.54
N ALA A 37 12.86 -5.01 10.08
CA ALA A 37 12.74 -4.69 11.50
C ALA A 37 12.92 -5.93 12.40
N ALA A 38 12.33 -7.07 12.01
CA ALA A 38 12.50 -8.33 12.72
C ALA A 38 13.96 -8.81 12.69
N VAL A 39 14.63 -8.73 11.54
CA VAL A 39 16.06 -9.06 11.41
C VAL A 39 16.91 -8.15 12.31
N ILE A 40 16.67 -6.84 12.27
CA ILE A 40 17.36 -5.88 13.15
C ILE A 40 17.15 -6.24 14.63
N LEU A 41 15.92 -6.55 15.04
CA LEU A 41 15.62 -6.95 16.41
C LEU A 41 16.42 -8.19 16.85
N ILE A 42 16.52 -9.20 15.98
CA ILE A 42 17.29 -10.42 16.26
C ILE A 42 18.78 -10.09 16.41
N PHE A 43 19.32 -9.28 15.50
CA PHE A 43 20.75 -8.91 15.51
C PHE A 43 21.11 -7.94 16.64
N VAL A 44 20.20 -7.10 17.12
CA VAL A 44 20.47 -6.18 18.23
C VAL A 44 20.58 -6.94 19.55
N VAL A 45 19.74 -7.95 19.75
CA VAL A 45 19.69 -8.69 21.03
C VAL A 45 20.66 -9.87 21.07
N LEU A 46 20.96 -10.51 19.92
CA LEU A 46 21.86 -11.67 19.80
C LEU A 46 21.55 -12.85 20.75
N THR A 47 20.32 -12.99 21.24
CA THR A 47 19.89 -14.14 22.06
C THR A 47 19.01 -15.10 21.27
N TRP A 48 19.05 -16.38 21.64
CA TRP A 48 18.20 -17.40 20.99
C TRP A 48 16.71 -17.14 21.22
N TYR A 49 16.34 -16.61 22.40
CA TYR A 49 14.97 -16.17 22.69
C TYR A 49 14.52 -15.05 21.74
N ALA A 50 15.39 -14.07 21.46
CA ALA A 50 15.09 -12.99 20.52
C ALA A 50 14.95 -13.50 19.08
N ALA A 51 15.72 -14.51 18.69
CA ALA A 51 15.57 -15.15 17.38
C ALA A 51 14.17 -15.77 17.21
N ILE A 52 13.72 -16.58 18.18
CA ILE A 52 12.38 -17.19 18.15
C ILE A 52 11.30 -16.10 18.18
N PHE A 53 11.44 -15.12 19.07
CA PHE A 53 10.49 -14.03 19.20
C PHE A 53 10.40 -13.19 17.93
N GLY A 54 11.54 -12.84 17.32
CA GLY A 54 11.60 -12.07 16.09
C GLY A 54 10.95 -12.79 14.91
N VAL A 55 11.18 -14.10 14.77
CA VAL A 55 10.53 -14.92 13.73
C VAL A 55 9.02 -15.02 13.98
N ALA A 56 8.60 -15.28 15.22
CA ALA A 56 7.18 -15.34 15.57
C ALA A 56 6.47 -14.01 15.31
N LEU A 57 7.08 -12.90 15.73
CA LEU A 57 6.57 -11.55 15.50
C LEU A 57 6.46 -11.26 14.00
N TRP A 58 7.46 -11.63 13.21
CA TRP A 58 7.44 -11.44 11.77
C TRP A 58 6.32 -12.25 11.10
N LEU A 59 6.13 -13.52 11.46
CA LEU A 59 5.06 -14.35 10.92
C LEU A 59 3.67 -13.77 11.25
N VAL A 60 3.47 -13.30 12.49
CA VAL A 60 2.23 -12.64 12.90
C VAL A 60 2.00 -11.35 12.11
N ALA A 61 3.04 -10.53 11.93
CA ALA A 61 2.96 -9.31 11.13
C ALA A 61 2.58 -9.61 9.68
N VAL A 62 3.22 -10.61 9.04
CA VAL A 62 2.89 -11.03 7.68
C VAL A 62 1.47 -11.59 7.58
N ALA A 63 1.01 -12.37 8.57
CA ALA A 63 -0.35 -12.88 8.60
C ALA A 63 -1.39 -11.75 8.69
N ALA A 64 -1.15 -10.75 9.55
CA ALA A 64 -2.00 -9.57 9.68
C ALA A 64 -2.04 -8.76 8.38
N LEU A 65 -0.88 -8.49 7.78
CA LEU A 65 -0.77 -7.78 6.50
C LEU A 65 -1.47 -8.53 5.36
N ARG A 66 -1.40 -9.87 5.36
CA ARG A 66 -2.10 -10.72 4.39
C ARG A 66 -3.62 -10.66 4.58
N MET A 67 -4.12 -10.64 5.82
CA MET A 67 -5.55 -10.45 6.09
C MET A 67 -6.03 -9.09 5.60
N MET A 68 -5.25 -8.03 5.86
CA MET A 68 -5.55 -6.66 5.43
C MET A 68 -5.61 -6.54 3.90
N ALA A 69 -4.62 -7.09 3.19
CA ALA A 69 -4.60 -7.07 1.73
C ALA A 69 -5.70 -7.94 1.08
N LYS A 70 -6.22 -8.93 1.81
CA LYS A 70 -7.40 -9.72 1.38
C LYS A 70 -8.69 -8.89 1.43
N ALA A 71 -8.80 -7.97 2.38
CA ALA A 71 -9.95 -7.08 2.51
C ALA A 71 -9.89 -5.93 1.50
N ASP A 72 -8.76 -5.23 1.41
CA ASP A 72 -8.56 -4.19 0.41
C ASP A 72 -7.06 -4.02 0.06
N PRO A 73 -6.63 -4.36 -1.17
CA PRO A 73 -5.24 -4.23 -1.60
C PRO A 73 -4.78 -2.78 -1.77
N LEU A 74 -5.68 -1.80 -1.73
CA LEU A 74 -5.35 -0.36 -1.81
C LEU A 74 -5.49 0.37 -0.47
N MET A 75 -5.80 -0.35 0.61
CA MET A 75 -6.09 0.20 1.93
C MET A 75 -4.98 1.11 2.46
N ARG A 76 -3.71 0.80 2.17
CA ARG A 76 -2.56 1.66 2.49
C ARG A 76 -2.69 3.06 1.88
N ARG A 77 -3.04 3.18 0.60
CA ARG A 77 -3.14 4.49 -0.07
C ARG A 77 -4.28 5.32 0.51
N VAL A 78 -5.40 4.66 0.81
CA VAL A 78 -6.56 5.30 1.44
C VAL A 78 -6.19 5.75 2.85
N TYR A 79 -5.51 4.91 3.64
CA TYR A 79 -5.05 5.23 4.99
C TYR A 79 -4.07 6.40 5.01
N LEU A 80 -3.05 6.40 4.16
CA LEU A 80 -2.09 7.51 4.07
C LEU A 80 -2.79 8.81 3.65
N ARG A 81 -3.76 8.73 2.74
CA ARG A 81 -4.58 9.89 2.38
C ARG A 81 -5.45 10.35 3.54
N HIS A 82 -6.03 9.42 4.30
CA HIS A 82 -6.84 9.71 5.48
C HIS A 82 -6.03 10.43 6.56
N VAL A 83 -4.83 9.95 6.86
CA VAL A 83 -3.91 10.61 7.80
C VAL A 83 -3.49 11.99 7.32
N SER A 84 -3.35 12.19 6.00
CA SER A 84 -3.02 13.50 5.42
C SER A 84 -4.22 14.46 5.38
N TYR A 85 -5.44 14.01 5.65
CA TYR A 85 -6.60 14.90 5.64
C TYR A 85 -6.56 15.84 6.85
N LYS A 86 -6.90 17.11 6.60
CA LYS A 86 -7.06 18.10 7.69
C LYS A 86 -8.34 17.81 8.47
N SER A 87 -8.31 18.08 9.78
CA SER A 87 -9.48 17.99 10.67
C SER A 87 -10.66 18.85 10.22
N LEU A 88 -10.41 19.95 9.50
CA LEU A 88 -11.45 20.81 8.98
C LEU A 88 -11.12 21.18 7.53
N TYR A 89 -12.01 20.79 6.62
CA TYR A 89 -12.07 21.34 5.27
C TYR A 89 -13.13 22.44 5.25
N ARG A 90 -12.71 23.67 4.92
CA ARG A 90 -13.66 24.75 4.70
C ARG A 90 -14.56 24.40 3.52
N ALA A 91 -15.85 24.73 3.60
CA ALA A 91 -16.80 24.62 2.50
C ALA A 91 -16.50 25.68 1.43
N THR A 92 -15.36 25.54 0.77
CA THR A 92 -14.93 26.38 -0.32
C THR A 92 -15.01 25.55 -1.59
N SER A 93 -15.56 26.13 -2.66
CA SER A 93 -15.77 25.43 -3.94
C SER A 93 -14.46 24.93 -4.56
N THR A 94 -13.32 25.51 -4.21
CA THR A 94 -12.00 25.07 -4.70
C THR A 94 -10.95 24.98 -3.58
N PRO A 95 -10.09 23.93 -3.57
CA PRO A 95 -9.05 23.75 -2.55
C PRO A 95 -7.95 24.82 -2.58
N TRP A 96 -7.87 25.61 -3.66
CA TRP A 96 -6.80 26.57 -3.93
C TRP A 96 -7.18 28.02 -3.67
N ARG A 97 -8.42 28.29 -3.23
CA ARG A 97 -8.86 29.65 -2.95
C ARG A 97 -8.16 30.15 -1.69
N ARG A 98 -7.15 30.99 -1.88
CA ARG A 98 -6.72 31.92 -0.85
C ARG A 98 -7.84 32.97 -0.78
N TYR A 99 -8.40 33.18 0.41
CA TYR A 99 -9.47 34.14 0.75
C TYR A 99 -10.91 33.65 0.49
#